data_AF-A0A512UBX7-F1
#
_entry.id   AF-A0A512UBX7-F1
#
_cell.length_a   1.000
_cell.length_b   1.000
_cell.length_c   1.000
_cell.angle_alpha   90.00
_cell.angle_beta   90.00
_cell.angle_gamma   90.00
#
_symmetry.space_group_name_H-M   'P 1'
#
loop_
_entity.id
_entity.type
_entity.pdbx_description
1 polymer ?
#
loop_
_entity_poly.entity_id
_entity_poly.type
_entity_poly.pdbx_seq_one_letter_code
_entity_poly.pdbx_strand_id
1 'polypeptide(L)'
;MKFIFALFSSLLYFASVKAKAPCESDVENGWLEFYGDFIVADESDLQRHIDVHKRGSVSANTTKEAQVSLGLCFAHLRSFFSNEHFDDLQFASSKKSIRTCLQLTSDAISRLSMSQAKVHLVSQLTFARHMFRVMVAAAEKMIPDHVSMTADLVLVNWVVDLNVRILSLYNMNGLLDQSNPANVRKIFAFWKTVAIWEADFKELKDVPANVRRLFEDEKSSSGRDFGRFVEPGD
;
A
#
# COMPACT_ATOMS: atom_id res chain seq x y z
N MET A 1 -9.24 21.07 -12.05
CA MET A 1 -7.91 21.56 -12.48
C MET A 1 -6.94 21.89 -11.33
N LYS A 2 -7.36 22.47 -10.19
CA LYS A 2 -6.43 22.80 -9.08
C LYS A 2 -5.67 21.58 -8.49
N PHE A 3 -6.26 20.38 -8.58
CA PHE A 3 -5.68 19.14 -8.05
C PHE A 3 -4.55 18.55 -8.93
N ILE A 4 -4.62 18.78 -10.25
CA ILE A 4 -3.58 18.35 -11.22
C ILE A 4 -2.28 19.12 -10.96
N PHE A 5 -2.39 20.39 -10.54
CA PHE A 5 -1.24 21.23 -10.19
C PHE A 5 -0.52 20.79 -8.91
N ALA A 6 -1.22 20.26 -7.90
CA ALA A 6 -0.56 19.82 -6.66
C ALA A 6 0.35 18.60 -6.88
N LEU A 7 -0.12 17.61 -7.66
CA LEU A 7 0.68 16.45 -8.04
C LEU A 7 1.80 16.82 -9.01
N PHE A 8 1.56 17.73 -9.97
CA PHE A 8 2.61 18.22 -10.86
C PHE A 8 3.67 19.04 -10.12
N SER A 9 3.27 19.88 -9.16
CA SER A 9 4.20 20.68 -8.37
C SER A 9 5.07 19.81 -7.49
N SER A 10 4.51 18.76 -6.89
CA SER A 10 5.27 17.78 -6.10
C SER A 10 6.22 16.95 -6.99
N LEU A 11 5.74 16.40 -8.10
CA LEU A 11 6.56 15.62 -9.04
C LEU A 11 7.66 16.46 -9.73
N LEU A 12 7.38 17.72 -10.07
CA LEU A 12 8.38 18.66 -10.61
C LEU A 12 9.38 19.09 -9.53
N TYR A 13 8.94 19.26 -8.27
CA TYR A 13 9.83 19.52 -7.15
C TYR A 13 10.83 18.36 -6.98
N PHE A 14 10.38 17.10 -7.02
CA PHE A 14 11.29 15.94 -6.98
C PHE A 14 12.19 15.80 -8.20
N ALA A 15 11.73 16.19 -9.40
CA ALA A 15 12.58 16.25 -10.59
C ALA A 15 13.67 17.34 -10.46
N SER A 16 13.39 18.42 -9.74
CA SER A 16 14.31 19.55 -9.52
C SER A 16 15.26 19.36 -8.34
N VAL A 17 14.93 18.54 -7.34
CA VAL A 17 15.76 18.27 -6.15
C VAL A 17 16.88 17.24 -6.41
N LYS A 18 16.99 16.70 -7.64
CA LYS A 18 18.19 15.99 -8.11
C LYS A 18 19.37 16.96 -8.37
N ALA A 19 19.82 17.63 -7.32
CA ALA A 19 21.15 18.16 -7.18
C ALA A 19 21.45 18.27 -5.69
N LYS A 20 22.11 17.23 -5.14
CA LYS A 20 22.76 17.18 -3.82
C LYS A 20 21.95 16.53 -2.69
N ALA A 21 22.10 15.21 -2.55
CA ALA A 21 21.87 14.50 -1.29
C ALA A 21 23.18 13.80 -0.85
N PRO A 22 23.46 13.67 0.47
CA PRO A 22 24.70 13.12 1.02
C PRO A 22 24.69 11.58 1.06
N CYS A 23 25.89 10.98 1.16
CA CYS A 23 26.10 9.54 1.26
C CYS A 23 25.29 8.88 2.39
N GLU A 24 24.37 8.00 2.01
CA GLU A 24 23.68 7.04 2.85
C GLU A 24 24.09 5.65 2.32
N SER A 25 25.22 5.09 2.78
CA SER A 25 25.85 3.94 2.10
C SER A 25 25.92 2.63 2.89
N ASP A 26 25.46 2.54 4.14
CA ASP A 26 25.70 1.31 4.95
C ASP A 26 24.44 0.62 5.52
N VAL A 27 23.23 1.12 5.30
CA VAL A 27 21.99 0.49 5.83
C VAL A 27 21.05 -0.03 4.74
N GLU A 28 21.09 0.49 3.52
CA GLU A 28 20.09 0.13 2.49
C GLU A 28 20.41 -1.17 1.72
N ASN A 29 21.68 -1.53 1.55
CA ASN A 29 22.05 -2.72 0.76
C ASN A 29 21.81 -4.05 1.50
N GLY A 30 21.69 -4.04 2.83
CA GLY A 30 21.40 -5.26 3.61
C GLY A 30 19.96 -5.77 3.48
N TRP A 31 19.01 -4.93 3.04
CA TRP A 31 17.60 -5.32 2.97
C TRP A 31 17.28 -6.15 1.74
N LEU A 32 17.94 -5.90 0.60
CA LEU A 32 17.77 -6.70 -0.62
C LEU A 32 18.43 -8.07 -0.51
N GLU A 33 19.56 -8.20 0.18
CA GLU A 33 20.18 -9.51 0.44
C GLU A 33 19.46 -10.31 1.53
N PHE A 34 18.87 -9.66 2.54
CA PHE A 34 18.15 -10.37 3.60
C PHE A 34 16.70 -10.74 3.24
N TYR A 35 16.07 -10.04 2.29
CA TYR A 35 14.67 -10.28 1.87
C TYR A 35 14.48 -10.70 0.41
N GLY A 36 15.54 -10.70 -0.42
CA GLY A 36 15.48 -11.26 -1.77
C GLY A 36 15.12 -12.75 -1.78
N ASP A 37 15.43 -13.45 -0.70
CA ASP A 37 15.07 -14.86 -0.45
C ASP A 37 13.72 -15.02 0.29
N PHE A 38 13.06 -13.95 0.71
CA PHE A 38 11.69 -14.00 1.27
C PHE A 38 10.67 -14.06 0.12
N ILE A 39 10.84 -15.09 -0.72
CA ILE A 39 9.97 -15.45 -1.83
C ILE A 39 8.65 -15.93 -1.23
N VAL A 40 7.62 -15.08 -1.33
CA VAL A 40 6.23 -15.36 -0.94
C VAL A 40 6.11 -15.78 0.52
N ALA A 41 5.84 -14.82 1.41
CA ALA A 41 5.41 -15.15 2.77
C ALA A 41 4.09 -15.93 2.69
N ASP A 42 4.19 -17.25 2.65
CA ASP A 42 3.06 -18.16 2.70
C ASP A 42 2.28 -17.88 3.99
N GLU A 43 0.97 -18.17 3.98
CA GLU A 43 0.13 -18.02 5.16
C GLU A 43 0.69 -18.83 6.34
N SER A 44 1.40 -19.93 6.07
CA SER A 44 2.09 -20.72 7.08
C SER A 44 3.21 -19.96 7.82
N ASP A 45 3.98 -19.10 7.14
CA ASP A 45 5.04 -18.30 7.77
C ASP A 45 4.44 -17.20 8.65
N LEU A 46 3.36 -16.57 8.17
CA LEU A 46 2.60 -15.61 8.96
C LEU A 46 2.02 -16.26 10.22
N GLN A 47 1.45 -17.46 10.08
CA GLN A 47 0.87 -18.21 11.18
C GLN A 47 1.92 -18.68 12.19
N ARG A 48 3.05 -19.21 11.71
CA ARG A 48 4.19 -19.57 12.57
C ARG A 48 4.66 -18.37 13.39
N HIS A 49 4.74 -17.21 12.75
CA HIS A 49 5.14 -15.98 13.42
C HIS A 49 4.13 -15.54 14.50
N ILE A 50 2.83 -15.61 14.20
CA ILE A 50 1.74 -15.37 15.17
C ILE A 50 1.91 -16.27 16.40
N ASP A 51 2.29 -17.54 16.20
CA ASP A 51 2.44 -18.50 17.29
C ASP A 51 3.71 -18.34 18.12
N VAL A 52 4.76 -17.71 17.57
CA VAL A 52 5.97 -17.34 18.33
C VAL A 52 5.63 -16.23 19.33
N HIS A 53 4.93 -15.19 18.92
CA HIS A 53 4.54 -14.08 19.81
C HIS A 53 3.65 -14.52 20.97
N LYS A 54 2.78 -15.51 20.76
CA LYS A 54 1.91 -16.05 21.82
C LYS A 54 2.68 -16.74 22.95
N ARG A 55 3.90 -17.24 22.71
CA ARG A 55 4.65 -18.01 23.71
C ARG A 55 5.39 -17.15 24.75
N GLY A 56 5.35 -15.83 24.64
CA GLY A 56 5.85 -14.92 25.68
C GLY A 56 7.36 -15.04 25.96
N SER A 57 8.17 -15.49 24.99
CA SER A 57 9.62 -15.54 25.17
C SER A 57 10.18 -14.13 25.19
N VAL A 58 10.74 -13.72 26.33
CA VAL A 58 11.47 -12.45 26.48
C VAL A 58 12.86 -12.65 25.90
N SER A 59 13.00 -12.53 24.59
CA SER A 59 14.32 -12.52 23.95
C SER A 59 15.00 -11.17 24.14
N ALA A 60 16.33 -11.17 24.13
CA ALA A 60 17.15 -9.96 24.29
C ALA A 60 17.04 -8.98 23.11
N ASN A 61 16.25 -9.26 22.06
CA ASN A 61 16.17 -8.40 20.87
C ASN A 61 14.72 -8.14 20.40
N THR A 62 13.89 -7.66 21.31
CA THR A 62 12.49 -7.29 21.06
C THR A 62 12.31 -6.29 19.91
N THR A 63 13.26 -5.38 19.69
CA THR A 63 13.25 -4.44 18.56
C THR A 63 13.38 -5.15 17.21
N LYS A 64 14.36 -6.07 17.07
CA LYS A 64 14.55 -6.83 15.83
C LYS A 64 13.36 -7.75 15.57
N GLU A 65 12.81 -8.37 16.60
CA GLU A 65 11.59 -9.18 16.48
C GLU A 65 10.43 -8.34 15.94
N ALA A 66 10.16 -7.18 16.54
CA ALA A 66 9.11 -6.26 16.06
C ALA A 66 9.33 -5.84 14.59
N GLN A 67 10.58 -5.56 14.22
CA GLN A 67 10.95 -5.22 12.84
C GLN A 67 10.70 -6.36 11.86
N VAL A 68 11.12 -7.59 12.21
CA VAL A 68 10.86 -8.79 11.40
C VAL A 68 9.36 -9.04 11.28
N SER A 69 8.63 -8.95 12.39
CA SER A 69 7.17 -9.09 12.43
C SER A 69 6.48 -8.16 11.44
N LEU A 70 6.88 -6.88 11.47
CA LEU A 70 6.34 -5.85 10.60
C LEU A 70 6.69 -6.10 9.13
N GLY A 71 7.93 -6.48 8.85
CA GLY A 71 8.37 -6.86 7.50
C GLY A 71 7.54 -8.00 6.93
N LEU A 72 7.25 -9.03 7.74
CA LEU A 72 6.38 -10.15 7.34
C LEU A 72 4.95 -9.70 7.05
N CYS A 73 4.34 -8.90 7.94
CA CYS A 73 2.98 -8.40 7.68
C CYS A 73 2.94 -7.56 6.39
N PHE A 74 3.97 -6.74 6.13
CA PHE A 74 4.06 -5.90 4.94
C PHE A 74 4.27 -6.71 3.66
N ALA A 75 5.16 -7.70 3.69
CA ALA A 75 5.38 -8.62 2.57
C ALA A 75 4.09 -9.38 2.21
N HIS A 76 3.36 -9.87 3.22
CA HIS A 76 2.08 -10.55 3.02
C HIS A 76 0.99 -9.59 2.52
N LEU A 77 0.95 -8.33 2.95
CA LEU A 77 0.08 -7.33 2.29
C LEU A 77 0.45 -7.17 0.82
N ARG A 78 1.74 -7.11 0.49
CA ARG A 78 2.23 -6.94 -0.88
C ARG A 78 2.00 -8.16 -1.79
N SER A 79 1.78 -9.36 -1.25
CA SER A 79 1.59 -10.55 -2.07
C SER A 79 0.25 -10.57 -2.81
N PHE A 80 -0.75 -9.82 -2.36
CA PHE A 80 -2.05 -9.71 -3.05
C PHE A 80 -2.03 -8.79 -4.27
N PHE A 81 -0.87 -8.24 -4.62
CA PHE A 81 -0.71 -7.37 -5.78
C PHE A 81 0.01 -8.13 -6.89
N SER A 82 -0.62 -8.18 -8.06
CA SER A 82 0.09 -8.48 -9.30
C SER A 82 0.42 -7.19 -10.05
N ASN A 83 1.18 -7.30 -11.14
CA ASN A 83 1.37 -6.17 -12.03
C ASN A 83 0.07 -5.69 -12.68
N GLU A 84 -1.00 -6.51 -12.68
CA GLU A 84 -2.20 -6.32 -13.49
C GLU A 84 -3.48 -6.12 -12.67
N HIS A 85 -3.56 -6.68 -11.46
CA HIS A 85 -4.75 -6.66 -10.60
C HIS A 85 -4.40 -6.87 -9.12
N PHE A 86 -5.31 -6.48 -8.25
CA PHE A 86 -5.39 -6.82 -6.83
C PHE A 86 -6.23 -8.10 -6.67
N ASP A 87 -5.68 -9.12 -6.00
CA ASP A 87 -6.38 -10.36 -5.68
C ASP A 87 -7.27 -10.17 -4.43
N ASP A 88 -8.44 -9.57 -4.67
CA ASP A 88 -9.42 -9.24 -3.63
C ASP A 88 -10.01 -10.47 -2.96
N LEU A 89 -10.21 -11.56 -3.71
CA LEU A 89 -10.73 -12.83 -3.20
C LEU A 89 -9.75 -13.49 -2.24
N GLN A 90 -8.49 -13.63 -2.63
CA GLN A 90 -7.46 -14.20 -1.76
C GLN A 90 -7.26 -13.29 -0.55
N PHE A 91 -7.20 -11.97 -0.74
CA PHE A 91 -7.10 -11.02 0.36
C PHE A 91 -8.27 -11.13 1.34
N ALA A 92 -9.50 -11.27 0.85
CA ALA A 92 -10.69 -11.41 1.69
C ALA A 92 -10.60 -12.65 2.60
N SER A 93 -10.03 -13.75 2.10
CA SER A 93 -9.78 -14.96 2.89
C SER A 93 -8.70 -14.77 3.97
N SER A 94 -7.63 -14.02 3.67
CA SER A 94 -6.50 -13.79 4.59
C SER A 94 -6.68 -12.57 5.52
N LYS A 95 -7.74 -11.75 5.31
CA LYS A 95 -8.02 -10.50 6.04
C LYS A 95 -7.90 -10.62 7.56
N LYS A 96 -8.37 -11.73 8.14
CA LYS A 96 -8.32 -11.97 9.59
C LYS A 96 -6.89 -12.20 10.07
N SER A 97 -6.12 -13.02 9.36
CA SER A 97 -4.74 -13.36 9.72
C SER A 97 -3.84 -12.12 9.70
N ILE A 98 -3.95 -11.31 8.65
CA ILE A 98 -3.20 -10.04 8.51
C ILE A 98 -3.53 -9.07 9.64
N ARG A 99 -4.82 -8.93 9.99
CA ARG A 99 -5.24 -8.08 11.12
C ARG A 99 -4.59 -8.53 12.43
N THR A 100 -4.55 -9.85 12.68
CA THR A 100 -3.88 -10.41 13.85
C THR A 100 -2.37 -10.13 13.83
N CYS A 101 -1.70 -10.28 12.69
CA CYS A 101 -0.27 -9.94 12.53
C CYS A 101 0.00 -8.47 12.89
N LEU A 102 -0.77 -7.55 12.32
CA LEU A 102 -0.62 -6.11 12.58
C LEU A 102 -0.90 -5.74 14.04
N GLN A 103 -1.84 -6.43 14.70
CA GLN A 103 -2.12 -6.21 16.11
C GLN A 103 -0.96 -6.70 17.01
N LEU A 104 -0.49 -7.92 16.81
CA LEU A 104 0.63 -8.47 17.58
C LEU A 104 1.91 -7.64 17.40
N THR A 105 2.18 -7.21 16.16
CA THR A 105 3.30 -6.32 15.85
C THR A 105 3.16 -4.98 16.58
N SER A 106 1.96 -4.41 16.63
CA SER A 106 1.69 -3.19 17.39
C SER A 106 1.94 -3.36 18.88
N ASP A 107 1.52 -4.49 19.44
CA ASP A 107 1.71 -4.79 20.86
C ASP A 107 3.20 -5.01 21.16
N ALA A 108 3.96 -5.60 20.24
CA ALA A 108 5.41 -5.71 20.35
C ALA A 108 6.10 -4.35 20.34
N ILE A 109 5.73 -3.47 19.38
CA ILE A 109 6.28 -2.12 19.27
C ILE A 109 5.94 -1.26 20.50
N SER A 110 4.73 -1.40 21.06
CA SER A 110 4.30 -0.59 22.21
C SER A 110 5.15 -0.84 23.46
N ARG A 111 5.62 -2.08 23.65
CA ARG A 111 6.50 -2.50 24.75
C ARG A 111 7.94 -2.02 24.64
N LEU A 112 8.37 -1.53 23.47
CA LEU A 112 9.72 -1.00 23.29
C LEU A 112 9.93 0.30 24.06
N SER A 113 11.13 0.52 24.59
CA SER A 113 11.53 1.81 25.15
C SER A 113 11.50 2.91 24.08
N MET A 114 11.24 4.15 24.50
CA MET A 114 11.26 5.30 23.60
C MET A 114 12.67 5.47 23.01
N SER A 115 12.76 5.32 21.70
CA SER A 115 14.00 5.36 20.92
C SER A 115 13.67 5.74 19.48
N GLN A 116 14.67 6.17 18.71
CA GLN A 116 14.50 6.48 17.29
C GLN A 116 14.00 5.27 16.48
N ALA A 117 14.49 4.07 16.81
CA ALA A 117 14.03 2.83 16.18
C ALA A 117 12.53 2.58 16.40
N LYS A 118 12.01 2.84 17.61
CA LYS A 118 10.57 2.74 17.88
C LYS A 118 9.77 3.74 17.03
N VAL A 119 10.23 4.98 16.91
CA VAL A 119 9.56 6.01 16.07
C VAL A 119 9.46 5.53 14.63
N HIS A 120 10.56 5.00 14.09
CA HIS A 120 10.59 4.45 12.73
C HIS A 120 9.62 3.27 12.56
N LEU A 121 9.63 2.30 13.48
CA LEU A 121 8.72 1.15 13.46
C LEU A 121 7.24 1.56 13.56
N VAL A 122 6.93 2.60 14.36
CA VAL A 122 5.57 3.15 14.47
C VAL A 122 5.13 3.77 13.13
N SER A 123 6.01 4.49 12.43
CA SER A 123 5.73 5.04 11.11
C SER A 123 5.43 3.94 10.09
N GLN A 124 6.31 2.94 10.00
CA GLN A 124 6.14 1.78 9.12
C GLN A 124 4.84 1.01 9.42
N LEU A 125 4.52 0.77 10.70
CA LEU A 125 3.28 0.12 11.11
C LEU A 125 2.05 0.96 10.74
N THR A 126 2.15 2.28 10.83
CA THR A 126 1.08 3.21 10.43
C THR A 126 0.80 3.09 8.94
N PHE A 127 1.85 3.03 8.11
CA PHE A 127 1.71 2.81 6.68
C PHE A 127 1.11 1.44 6.36
N ALA A 128 1.63 0.35 6.94
CA ALA A 128 1.10 -1.00 6.73
C ALA A 128 -0.39 -1.12 7.12
N ARG A 129 -0.80 -0.45 8.21
CA ARG A 129 -2.21 -0.36 8.61
C ARG A 129 -3.06 0.45 7.63
N HIS A 130 -2.53 1.53 7.09
CA HIS A 130 -3.22 2.29 6.05
C HIS A 130 -3.44 1.42 4.81
N MET A 131 -2.39 0.74 4.33
CA MET A 131 -2.47 -0.18 3.20
C MET A 131 -3.53 -1.27 3.42
N PHE A 132 -3.50 -1.95 4.58
CA PHE A 132 -4.52 -2.93 4.95
C PHE A 132 -5.94 -2.35 4.91
N ARG A 133 -6.16 -1.15 5.46
CA ARG A 133 -7.49 -0.51 5.46
C ARG A 133 -7.99 -0.20 4.05
N VAL A 134 -7.12 0.29 3.17
CA VAL A 134 -7.48 0.56 1.77
C VAL A 134 -7.86 -0.74 1.06
N MET A 135 -7.08 -1.82 1.25
CA MET A 135 -7.38 -3.13 0.68
C MET A 135 -8.70 -3.71 1.20
N VAL A 136 -9.01 -3.57 2.50
CA VAL A 136 -10.32 -3.95 3.06
C VAL A 136 -11.45 -3.17 2.41
N ALA A 137 -11.32 -1.85 2.32
CA ALA A 137 -12.34 -1.01 1.73
C ALA A 137 -12.55 -1.33 0.24
N ALA A 138 -11.48 -1.68 -0.48
CA ALA A 138 -11.55 -2.06 -1.89
C ALA A 138 -12.23 -3.42 -2.07
N ALA A 139 -11.82 -4.45 -1.33
CA ALA A 139 -12.43 -5.77 -1.40
C ALA A 139 -13.92 -5.77 -1.01
N GLU A 140 -14.36 -4.83 -0.17
CA GLU A 140 -15.79 -4.65 0.17
C GLU A 140 -16.59 -3.89 -0.91
N LYS A 141 -15.92 -3.11 -1.77
CA LYS A 141 -16.54 -2.35 -2.87
C LYS A 141 -16.51 -3.08 -4.21
N MET A 142 -15.49 -3.92 -4.43
CA MET A 142 -15.35 -4.69 -5.67
C MET A 142 -16.52 -5.65 -5.80
N ILE A 143 -17.19 -5.58 -6.94
CA ILE A 143 -18.29 -6.47 -7.27
C ILE A 143 -17.68 -7.73 -7.87
N PRO A 144 -17.97 -8.94 -7.34
CA PRO A 144 -17.43 -10.17 -7.90
C PRO A 144 -17.82 -10.35 -9.37
N ASP A 145 -16.86 -10.73 -10.22
CA ASP A 145 -16.98 -10.85 -11.69
C ASP A 145 -18.05 -11.87 -12.17
N HIS A 146 -18.75 -12.56 -11.28
CA HIS A 146 -19.57 -13.72 -11.61
C HIS A 146 -21.03 -13.42 -11.99
N VAL A 147 -21.52 -12.19 -11.88
CA VAL A 147 -22.92 -11.88 -12.24
C VAL A 147 -23.04 -10.54 -12.96
N SER A 148 -23.11 -10.61 -14.30
CA SER A 148 -23.59 -9.55 -15.21
C SER A 148 -23.18 -8.13 -14.84
N MET A 149 -21.87 -7.85 -14.82
CA MET A 149 -21.40 -6.49 -14.62
C MET A 149 -21.75 -5.62 -15.83
N THR A 150 -22.44 -4.51 -15.58
CA THR A 150 -22.65 -3.45 -16.54
C THR A 150 -21.35 -2.63 -16.70
N ALA A 151 -21.18 -1.93 -17.83
CA ALA A 151 -19.93 -1.23 -18.14
C ALA A 151 -19.54 -0.16 -17.09
N ASP A 152 -20.52 0.49 -16.46
CA ASP A 152 -20.31 1.44 -15.36
C ASP A 152 -19.71 0.76 -14.12
N LEU A 153 -20.19 -0.43 -13.76
CA LEU A 153 -19.65 -1.19 -12.64
C LEU A 153 -18.23 -1.70 -12.91
N VAL A 154 -17.95 -2.11 -14.16
CA VAL A 154 -16.59 -2.52 -14.58
C VAL A 154 -15.60 -1.37 -14.40
N LEU A 155 -15.96 -0.17 -14.87
CA LEU A 155 -15.13 1.02 -14.71
C LEU A 155 -14.93 1.41 -13.24
N VAL A 156 -15.95 1.24 -12.39
CA VAL A 156 -15.79 1.42 -10.92
C VAL A 156 -14.79 0.43 -10.35
N ASN A 157 -14.94 -0.87 -10.64
CA ASN A 157 -14.01 -1.90 -10.16
C ASN A 157 -12.57 -1.60 -10.60
N TRP A 158 -12.37 -1.14 -11.84
CA TRP A 158 -11.05 -0.77 -12.35
C TRP A 158 -10.41 0.41 -11.62
N VAL A 159 -11.19 1.45 -11.28
CA VAL A 159 -10.68 2.57 -10.48
C VAL A 159 -10.33 2.11 -9.06
N VAL A 160 -11.16 1.26 -8.45
CA VAL A 160 -10.90 0.67 -7.12
C VAL A 160 -9.62 -0.18 -7.13
N ASP A 161 -9.47 -1.08 -8.11
CA ASP A 161 -8.26 -1.91 -8.31
C ASP A 161 -7.00 -1.05 -8.43
N LEU A 162 -7.06 -0.01 -9.27
CA LEU A 162 -5.95 0.89 -9.51
C LEU A 162 -5.57 1.67 -8.25
N ASN A 163 -6.55 2.12 -7.46
CA ASN A 163 -6.32 2.80 -6.17
C ASN A 163 -5.51 1.92 -5.21
N VAL A 164 -5.83 0.64 -5.15
CA VAL A 164 -5.12 -0.34 -4.33
C VAL A 164 -3.72 -0.55 -4.90
N ARG A 165 -3.57 -0.82 -6.21
CA ARG A 165 -2.28 -1.11 -6.86
C ARG A 165 -1.28 0.02 -6.76
N ILE A 166 -1.71 1.28 -6.68
CA ILE A 166 -0.81 2.40 -6.40
C ILE A 166 0.00 2.17 -5.11
N LEU A 167 -0.60 1.57 -4.08
CA LEU A 167 0.08 1.30 -2.81
C LEU A 167 1.24 0.30 -2.96
N SER A 168 1.18 -0.59 -3.96
CA SER A 168 2.28 -1.54 -4.24
C SER A 168 3.56 -0.86 -4.74
N LEU A 169 3.47 0.39 -5.19
CA LEU A 169 4.61 1.18 -5.65
C LEU A 169 5.42 1.77 -4.49
N TYR A 170 4.91 1.69 -3.26
CA TYR A 170 5.54 2.25 -2.08
C TYR A 170 6.35 1.16 -1.32
N ASN A 171 7.42 1.60 -0.67
CA ASN A 171 8.19 0.77 0.25
C ASN A 171 7.52 0.73 1.64
N MET A 172 8.10 -0.03 2.57
CA MET A 172 7.55 -0.18 3.92
C MET A 172 7.52 1.12 4.74
N ASN A 173 8.28 2.14 4.32
CA ASN A 173 8.29 3.46 4.95
C ASN A 173 7.18 4.37 4.43
N GLY A 174 6.34 3.88 3.51
CA GLY A 174 5.30 4.69 2.86
C GLY A 174 5.86 5.70 1.86
N LEU A 175 7.09 5.51 1.39
CA LEU A 175 7.72 6.33 0.35
C LEU A 175 7.65 5.61 -0.99
N LEU A 176 7.52 6.37 -2.08
CA LEU A 176 7.61 5.81 -3.43
C LEU A 176 8.95 5.08 -3.57
N ASP A 177 8.91 3.79 -3.94
CA ASP A 177 10.11 2.97 -4.05
C ASP A 177 10.94 3.42 -5.27
N GLN A 178 11.98 4.19 -4.99
CA GLN A 178 12.88 4.76 -6.00
C GLN A 178 13.90 3.74 -6.52
N SER A 179 14.04 2.59 -5.87
CA SER A 179 14.92 1.51 -6.34
C SER A 179 14.45 0.94 -7.69
N ASN A 180 13.17 1.11 -8.00
CA ASN A 180 12.59 0.74 -9.28
C ASN A 180 12.10 1.99 -10.06
N PRO A 181 12.92 2.52 -11.00
CA PRO A 181 12.54 3.65 -11.85
C PRO A 181 11.26 3.43 -12.67
N ALA A 182 10.80 2.18 -12.85
CA ALA A 182 9.53 1.90 -13.51
C ALA A 182 8.32 2.40 -12.70
N ASN A 183 8.44 2.57 -11.38
CA ASN A 183 7.34 3.02 -10.53
C ASN A 183 6.84 4.42 -10.90
N VAL A 184 7.75 5.36 -11.21
CA VAL A 184 7.37 6.71 -11.68
C VAL A 184 6.58 6.64 -13.00
N ARG A 185 7.02 5.77 -13.92
CA ARG A 185 6.30 5.55 -15.19
C ARG A 185 4.93 4.91 -14.96
N LYS A 186 4.82 3.97 -14.02
CA LYS A 186 3.55 3.36 -13.62
C LYS A 186 2.56 4.38 -13.07
N ILE A 187 2.99 5.31 -12.20
CA ILE A 187 2.13 6.39 -11.68
C ILE A 187 1.56 7.22 -12.83
N PHE A 188 2.42 7.62 -13.77
CA PHE A 188 1.97 8.42 -14.91
C PHE A 188 1.03 7.64 -15.84
N ALA A 189 1.29 6.36 -16.05
CA ALA A 189 0.40 5.47 -16.81
C ALA A 189 -0.96 5.34 -16.12
N PHE A 190 -0.99 5.08 -14.80
CA PHE A 190 -2.21 5.00 -14.01
C PHE A 190 -3.03 6.29 -14.08
N TRP A 191 -2.38 7.45 -14.00
CA TRP A 191 -3.06 8.74 -14.14
C TRP A 191 -3.73 8.91 -15.50
N LYS A 192 -3.03 8.56 -16.59
CA LYS A 192 -3.61 8.58 -17.94
C LYS A 192 -4.79 7.61 -18.07
N THR A 193 -4.63 6.40 -17.53
CA THR A 193 -5.66 5.37 -17.55
C THR A 193 -6.93 5.84 -16.85
N VAL A 194 -6.83 6.45 -15.65
CA VAL A 194 -7.98 7.02 -14.95
C VAL A 194 -8.65 8.14 -15.76
N ALA A 195 -7.89 8.99 -16.45
CA ALA A 195 -8.46 10.04 -17.30
C ALA A 195 -9.25 9.49 -18.50
N ILE A 196 -8.79 8.38 -19.09
CA ILE A 196 -9.50 7.68 -20.17
C ILE A 196 -10.79 7.07 -19.61
N TRP A 197 -10.71 6.31 -18.51
CA TRP A 197 -11.88 5.71 -17.87
C TRP A 197 -12.91 6.76 -17.42
N GLU A 198 -12.46 7.94 -16.99
CA GLU A 198 -13.37 9.05 -16.67
C GLU A 198 -14.12 9.56 -17.91
N ALA A 199 -13.46 9.64 -19.06
CA ALA A 199 -14.12 10.02 -20.31
C ALA A 199 -15.15 8.95 -20.71
N ASP A 200 -14.74 7.68 -20.71
CA ASP A 200 -15.61 6.54 -21.05
C ASP A 200 -16.84 6.49 -20.12
N PHE A 201 -16.64 6.65 -18.80
CA PHE A 201 -17.72 6.65 -17.82
C PHE A 201 -18.73 7.78 -18.03
N LYS A 202 -18.28 8.94 -18.52
CA LYS A 202 -19.16 10.08 -18.81
C LYS A 202 -20.03 9.87 -20.04
N GLU A 203 -19.59 9.03 -20.99
CA GLU A 203 -20.35 8.70 -22.20
C GLU A 203 -21.44 7.65 -21.96
N LEU A 204 -21.36 6.88 -20.85
CA LEU A 204 -22.38 5.91 -20.49
C LEU A 204 -23.73 6.58 -20.18
N LYS A 205 -24.78 6.06 -20.82
CA LYS A 205 -26.18 6.47 -20.61
C LYS A 205 -26.79 5.68 -19.46
N ASP A 206 -27.76 6.29 -18.79
CA ASP A 206 -28.60 5.65 -17.76
C ASP A 206 -27.83 5.05 -16.55
N VAL A 207 -26.62 5.55 -16.28
CA VAL A 207 -25.83 5.16 -15.10
C VAL A 207 -26.56 5.58 -13.82
N PRO A 208 -26.88 4.64 -12.90
CA PRO A 208 -27.52 4.97 -11.63
C PRO A 208 -26.73 6.02 -10.83
N ALA A 209 -27.43 6.94 -10.18
CA ALA A 209 -26.81 8.05 -9.47
C ALA A 209 -25.83 7.60 -8.36
N ASN A 210 -26.11 6.49 -7.69
CA ASN A 210 -25.23 5.89 -6.69
C ASN A 210 -23.93 5.36 -7.30
N VAL A 211 -23.97 4.75 -8.49
CA VAL A 211 -22.77 4.26 -9.19
C VAL A 211 -21.91 5.43 -9.67
N ARG A 212 -22.54 6.49 -10.21
CA ARG A 212 -21.85 7.72 -10.59
C ARG A 212 -21.14 8.37 -9.41
N ARG A 213 -21.81 8.44 -8.25
CA ARG A 213 -21.19 8.96 -7.03
C ARG A 213 -20.01 8.10 -6.58
N LEU A 214 -20.15 6.77 -6.60
CA LEU A 214 -19.08 5.85 -6.22
C LEU A 214 -17.85 6.03 -7.12
N PHE A 215 -18.03 6.13 -8.44
CA PHE A 215 -16.94 6.40 -9.37
C PHE A 215 -16.19 7.70 -9.05
N GLU A 216 -16.92 8.80 -8.82
CA GLU A 216 -16.33 10.10 -8.48
C GLU A 216 -15.62 10.10 -7.12
N ASP A 217 -16.18 9.40 -6.13
CA ASP A 217 -15.59 9.25 -4.79
C ASP A 217 -14.26 8.48 -4.88
N GLU A 218 -14.21 7.39 -5.65
CA GLU A 218 -13.00 6.58 -5.85
C GLU A 218 -11.92 7.31 -6.64
N LYS A 219 -12.30 7.99 -7.73
CA LYS A 219 -11.39 8.83 -8.51
C LYS A 219 -10.76 9.93 -7.65
N SER A 220 -11.54 10.50 -6.74
CA SER A 220 -11.07 11.54 -5.81
C SER A 220 -10.21 10.98 -4.69
N SER A 221 -10.37 9.70 -4.34
CA SER A 221 -9.61 9.05 -3.26
C SER A 221 -8.15 8.85 -3.63
N SER A 222 -7.85 8.38 -4.85
CA SER A 222 -6.47 8.17 -5.30
C SER A 222 -5.64 9.45 -5.12
N GLY A 223 -6.22 10.60 -5.47
CA GLY A 223 -5.56 11.88 -5.35
C GLY A 223 -5.20 12.29 -3.91
N ARG A 224 -6.03 11.95 -2.93
CA ARG A 224 -5.82 12.35 -1.52
C ARG A 224 -4.71 11.55 -0.85
N ASP A 225 -4.61 10.26 -1.16
CA ASP A 225 -3.61 9.39 -0.56
C ASP A 225 -2.20 9.72 -1.06
N PHE A 226 -2.04 10.21 -2.30
CA PHE A 226 -0.76 10.72 -2.78
C PHE A 226 -0.22 11.90 -1.98
N GLY A 227 -1.08 12.79 -1.48
CA GLY A 227 -0.64 14.00 -0.78
C GLY A 227 -0.15 13.76 0.64
N ARG A 228 -0.65 12.72 1.33
CA ARG A 228 -0.41 12.51 2.77
C ARG A 228 0.98 11.99 3.13
N PHE A 229 1.69 11.36 2.20
CA PHE A 229 2.99 10.72 2.48
C PHE A 229 4.18 11.50 1.89
N VAL A 230 3.91 12.68 1.33
CA VAL A 230 4.90 13.44 0.57
C VAL A 230 5.42 14.67 1.33
N GLU A 231 4.80 15.05 2.45
CA GLU A 231 5.34 16.11 3.28
C GLU A 231 6.34 15.51 4.28
N PRO A 232 7.67 15.73 4.09
CA PRO A 232 8.61 15.48 5.16
C PRO A 232 8.23 16.42 6.32
N GLY A 233 8.08 15.85 7.52
CA GLY A 233 8.01 16.67 8.72
C GLY A 233 9.32 17.41 8.88
N ASP A 234 9.28 18.73 8.70
CA ASP A 234 10.35 19.67 9.05
C ASP A 234 10.70 19.61 10.54
#